data_AF-A0A1I5B881-F1
#
_entry.id   AF-A0A1I5B881-F1
#
_cell.length_a   1.000
_cell.length_b   1.000
_cell.length_c   1.000
_cell.angle_alpha   90.00
_cell.angle_beta   90.00
_cell.angle_gamma   90.00
#
_symmetry.space_group_name_H-M   'P 1'
#
loop_
_entity.id
_entity.type
_entity.pdbx_description
1 polymer ?
#
loop_
_entity_poly.entity_id
_entity_poly.type
_entity_poly.pdbx_seq_one_letter_code
_entity_poly.pdbx_strand_id
1 'polypeptide(L)' 'MGKQDITSLINEVKQTEKKTSIQKVVPIKQKKVETLFSVYIPTEKLKQLKMLSVQDGVSIKELINSAIDEKYFNK' A
#
# COMPACT_ATOMS: atom_id res chain seq x y z
N MET A 1 44.01 17.00 39.74
CA MET A 1 43.59 16.93 38.33
C MET A 1 42.40 15.98 38.20
N GLY A 2 41.42 16.23 37.33
CA GLY A 2 40.31 15.28 37.11
C GLY A 2 38.92 15.85 36.76
N LYS A 3 38.79 17.16 36.51
CA LYS A 3 37.51 17.80 36.12
C LYS A 3 37.44 18.22 34.64
N GLN A 4 38.53 18.03 33.89
CA GLN A 4 38.69 18.61 32.54
C GLN A 4 38.26 17.65 31.42
N ASP A 5 38.23 16.34 31.67
CA ASP A 5 37.91 15.33 30.65
C ASP A 5 36.41 15.25 30.33
N ILE A 6 35.55 15.34 31.34
CA ILE A 6 34.10 15.18 31.18
C ILE A 6 33.50 16.37 30.40
N THR A 7 33.99 17.59 30.65
CA THR A 7 33.50 18.80 29.99
C THR A 7 33.80 18.81 28.49
N SER A 8 34.96 18.26 28.11
CA SER A 8 35.38 18.12 26.70
C SER A 8 34.50 17.12 25.96
N LEU A 9 34.21 15.97 26.60
CA LEU A 9 33.31 14.95 26.06
C LEU A 9 31.87 15.47 25.89
N ILE A 10 31.37 16.24 26.87
CA ILE A 10 30.02 16.85 26.78
C ILE A 10 29.94 17.83 25.61
N ASN A 11 31.00 18.59 25.35
CA ASN A 11 31.02 19.57 24.25
C ASN A 11 31.10 18.91 22.87
N GLU A 12 31.82 17.79 22.72
CA GLU A 12 31.81 16.98 21.49
C GLU A 12 30.41 16.42 21.17
N VAL A 13 29.70 15.96 22.21
CA VAL A 13 28.34 15.43 22.07
C VAL A 13 27.33 16.53 21.74
N LYS A 14 27.51 17.75 22.26
CA LYS A 14 26.64 18.90 21.97
C LYS A 14 26.88 19.54 20.60
N GLN A 15 28.12 19.54 20.10
CA GLN A 15 28.44 20.07 18.77
C GLN A 15 27.96 19.16 17.63
N THR A 16 27.85 17.87 17.90
CA THR A 16 27.25 16.91 16.97
C THR A 16 25.76 16.79 17.22
N GLU A 17 24.98 17.79 16.79
CA GLU A 17 23.57 17.58 16.48
C GLU A 17 23.50 16.55 15.35
N LYS A 18 23.61 15.26 15.71
CA LYS A 18 23.45 14.14 14.80
C LYS A 18 22.03 14.26 14.29
N LYS A 19 21.88 14.77 13.06
CA LYS A 19 20.67 14.65 12.26
C LYS A 19 20.38 13.16 12.13
N THR A 20 19.71 12.59 13.11
CA THR A 20 19.24 11.23 13.06
C THR A 20 18.31 11.16 11.87
N SER A 21 18.69 10.38 10.86
CA SER A 21 17.87 10.12 9.70
C SER A 21 16.50 9.65 10.19
N ILE A 22 15.49 10.50 10.03
CA ILE A 22 14.13 10.22 10.47
C ILE A 22 13.64 9.09 9.56
N GLN A 23 13.65 7.86 10.07
CA GLN A 23 13.27 6.70 9.29
C GLN A 23 11.76 6.74 9.07
N LYS A 24 11.34 7.19 7.89
CA LYS A 24 9.94 7.31 7.51
C LYS A 24 9.37 5.92 7.26
N VAL A 25 8.70 5.36 8.26
CA VAL A 25 7.97 4.10 8.12
C VAL A 25 6.80 4.31 7.16
N VAL A 26 6.93 3.74 5.96
CA VAL A 26 5.84 3.67 4.99
C VAL A 26 5.22 2.28 5.04
N PRO A 27 3.88 2.17 5.06
CA PRO A 27 3.23 0.87 4.97
C PRO A 27 3.68 0.12 3.72
N ILE A 28 4.18 -1.10 3.92
CA ILE A 28 4.51 -1.99 2.82
C ILE A 28 3.18 -2.44 2.23
N LYS A 29 2.85 -1.99 1.02
CA LYS A 29 1.69 -2.49 0.28
C LYS A 29 1.91 -3.98 0.01
N GLN A 30 1.21 -4.83 0.77
CA GLN A 30 1.20 -6.26 0.51
C GLN A 30 0.63 -6.48 -0.90
N LYS A 31 1.48 -6.94 -1.82
CA LYS A 31 1.02 -7.34 -3.16
C LYS A 31 0.25 -8.63 -3.01
N LYS A 32 -1.04 -8.59 -3.36
CA LYS A 32 -1.81 -9.81 -3.63
C LYS A 32 -1.19 -10.50 -4.84
N VAL A 33 -1.05 -11.82 -4.77
CA VAL A 33 -0.62 -12.63 -5.93
C VAL A 33 -1.82 -12.68 -6.88
N GLU A 34 -1.79 -11.83 -7.90
CA GLU A 34 -2.82 -11.75 -8.93
C GLU A 34 -2.25 -12.23 -10.27
N THR A 35 -2.95 -13.14 -10.94
CA THR A 35 -2.62 -13.59 -12.29
C THR A 35 -3.36 -12.74 -13.31
N LEU A 36 -2.62 -12.14 -14.25
CA LEU A 36 -3.22 -11.42 -15.36
C LEU A 36 -3.81 -12.41 -16.36
N PHE A 37 -5.04 -12.17 -16.78
CA PHE A 37 -5.69 -12.92 -17.84
C PHE A 37 -6.54 -11.98 -18.69
N SER A 38 -6.75 -12.33 -19.95
CA SER A 38 -7.55 -11.55 -20.89
C SER A 38 -8.75 -12.38 -21.33
N VAL A 39 -9.94 -11.80 -21.27
CA VAL A 39 -11.19 -12.39 -21.75
C VAL A 39 -11.95 -11.44 -22.65
N TYR A 40 -12.72 -12.01 -23.57
CA TYR A 40 -13.63 -11.24 -24.40
C TYR A 40 -14.91 -10.92 -23.61
N ILE A 41 -15.32 -9.65 -23.63
CA ILE A 41 -16.59 -9.17 -23.09
C ILE A 41 -17.25 -8.28 -24.15
N PRO A 42 -18.54 -8.48 -24.47
CA PRO A 42 -19.26 -7.60 -25.40
C PRO A 42 -19.22 -6.13 -24.95
N THR A 43 -19.05 -5.21 -25.90
CA THR A 43 -18.89 -3.77 -25.63
C THR A 43 -20.01 -3.19 -24.75
N GLU A 44 -21.26 -3.53 -25.05
CA GLU A 44 -22.42 -3.05 -24.29
C GLU A 44 -22.38 -3.54 -22.83
N LYS A 45 -21.98 -4.79 -22.60
CA LYS A 45 -21.85 -5.35 -21.26
C LYS A 45 -20.70 -4.72 -20.50
N LEU A 46 -19.56 -4.47 -21.15
CA LEU A 46 -18.45 -3.75 -20.53
C LEU A 46 -18.85 -2.33 -20.13
N LYS A 47 -19.66 -1.64 -20.96
CA LYS A 47 -20.17 -0.30 -20.64
C LYS A 47 -21.09 -0.32 -19.41
N GLN A 48 -21.98 -1.30 -19.31
CA GLN A 48 -22.84 -1.50 -18.14
C GLN A 48 -22.04 -1.81 -16.88
N LEU A 49 -21.05 -2.71 -16.97
CA LEU A 49 -20.17 -3.05 -15.83
C LEU A 49 -19.40 -1.83 -15.31
N LYS A 50 -18.92 -0.96 -16.21
CA LYS A 50 -18.27 0.30 -15.82
C LYS A 50 -19.20 1.20 -15.03
N MET A 51 -20.45 1.36 -15.47
CA MET A 51 -21.43 2.18 -14.76
C MET A 51 -21.73 1.62 -13.36
N LEU A 52 -21.94 0.30 -13.26
CA LEU A 52 -22.15 -0.38 -11.97
C LEU A 52 -20.95 -0.20 -11.03
N SER A 53 -19.72 -0.35 -11.54
CA SER A 53 -18.51 -0.18 -10.72
C SER A 53 -18.40 1.21 -10.12
N VAL A 54 -18.82 2.24 -10.87
CA VAL A 54 -18.82 3.63 -10.38
C VAL A 54 -19.93 3.84 -9.34
N GLN A 55 -21.11 3.29 -9.58
CA GLN A 55 -22.25 3.40 -8.67
C GLN A 55 -21.97 2.73 -7.31
N ASP A 56 -21.36 1.53 -7.34
CA ASP A 56 -21.12 0.71 -6.14
C ASP A 56 -19.79 1.06 -5.46
N GLY A 57 -18.97 1.93 -6.06
CA GLY A 57 -17.67 2.34 -5.51
C GLY A 57 -16.62 1.23 -5.49
N VAL A 58 -16.79 0.20 -6.33
CA VAL A 58 -15.90 -0.96 -6.45
C VAL A 58 -15.21 -0.98 -7.80
N SER A 59 -14.14 -1.78 -7.93
CA SER A 59 -13.50 -2.00 -9.21
C SER A 59 -14.27 -3.00 -10.08
N ILE A 60 -14.12 -2.91 -11.41
CA ILE A 60 -14.67 -3.91 -12.34
C ILE A 60 -14.15 -5.32 -12.01
N LYS A 61 -12.89 -5.42 -11.56
CA LYS A 61 -12.28 -6.69 -11.12
C LYS A 61 -13.05 -7.30 -9.95
N GLU A 62 -13.40 -6.49 -8.94
CA GLU A 62 -14.17 -6.95 -7.79
C GLU A 62 -15.56 -7.41 -8.22
N LEU A 63 -16.25 -6.66 -9.08
CA LEU A 63 -17.55 -7.09 -9.62
C LEU A 63 -17.48 -8.45 -10.31
N ILE A 64 -16.48 -8.65 -11.18
CA ILE A 64 -16.32 -9.90 -11.93
C ILE A 64 -16.00 -11.05 -10.98
N ASN A 65 -15.05 -10.87 -10.06
CA ASN A 65 -14.66 -11.93 -9.14
C ASN A 65 -15.78 -12.27 -8.16
N SER A 66 -16.47 -11.27 -7.60
CA SER A 66 -17.62 -11.50 -6.72
C SER A 66 -18.76 -12.23 -7.43
N ALA A 67 -19.05 -11.90 -8.69
CA ALA A 67 -20.05 -12.62 -9.47
C ALA A 67 -19.65 -14.08 -9.76
N ILE A 68 -18.35 -14.32 -10.02
CA ILE A 68 -17.81 -15.67 -10.21
C ILE A 68 -17.93 -16.47 -8.90
N ASP A 69 -17.53 -15.87 -7.78
CA ASP A 69 -17.59 -16.49 -6.44
C ASP A 69 -19.04 -16.82 -6.08
N GLU A 70 -19.96 -15.87 -6.24
CA GLU A 70 -21.38 -16.06 -5.98
C GLU A 70 -21.98 -17.20 -6.82
N LYS A 71 -21.62 -17.28 -8.11
CA LYS A 71 -22.23 -18.23 -9.03
C LYS A 71 -21.66 -19.64 -8.91
N TYR A 72 -20.37 -19.78 -8.61
CA TYR A 72 -19.64 -21.04 -8.76
C TYR A 72 -18.95 -21.54 -7.48
N PHE A 73 -18.73 -20.68 -6.48
CA PHE A 73 -17.89 -21.02 -5.33
C PHE A 73 -18.56 -20.82 -3.96
N ASN A 74 -19.66 -20.06 -3.87
CA ASN A 74 -20.49 -20.00 -2.67
C ASN A 74 -21.31 -21.30 -2.53
N LYS A 75 -20.86 -22.19 -1.63
CA LYS A 75 -21.63 -23.32 -1.10
C LYS A 75 -22.10 -23.02 0.32
#